data_AF-A0AAU9J3Y1-F1
#
_entry.id   AF-A0AAU9J3Y1-F1
#
_cell.length_a   1.000
_cell.length_b   1.000
_cell.length_c   1.000
_cell.angle_alpha   90.00
_cell.angle_beta   90.00
_cell.angle_gamma   90.00
#
_symmetry.space_group_name_H-M   'P 1'
#
loop_
_entity.id
_entity.type
_entity.pdbx_description
1 polymer ?
#
loop_
_entity_poly.entity_id
_entity_poly.type
_entity_poly.pdbx_seq_one_letter_code
_entity_poly.pdbx_strand_id
1 'polypeptide(L)'
;MSVLNLTQEDLEKVADIYDVIRVLYKDKDPSLDKLLSDDLENHLRNSMTDLTNQLSVDAPDELLEINVLQAKFSLFEFCIDKIASYMNFSKPASGKILKQAVEELKCLFETIAQKLSKTMNEKLKLELSLKTQAKEIEDVLVAAEALENAVKTLTFERDELKIEVDRARNENQETIAQLETENKKFLEKIIKLSKQSAESSIQISNIAKKEAARELKPFSPLKPFAKVLMTSQIRDLTLKQTKDLIEELYDNKLKYDLKCIENRQPRETLEQFMHSYLYKKYGLKSITTEMESAMNKAIIKYNNDTEVSLFGKILKNEIDEEFQIVLKQVKDKALDILKQHLKAKFPYMQEKAVKELVIEKSNGELEEDEWATIVSGLYSRSDAEYLQDLLSQNSPVVSSPTNKQKKPKVSFIKLMQVVQEFQIAGYESYLKPIVGYFNEFDEDHNGILNISQFQGLLSRLNIEENIEKYNSIVDPFRAGVVTFTDFVTLLNTEQAEKNGETLSLLQKVYTDIKDKSP
;
A
#
# COMPACT_ATOMS: atom_id res chain seq x y z
N MET A 1 31.29 16.07 25.58
CA MET A 1 32.39 16.59 24.73
C MET A 1 33.82 16.25 25.18
N SER A 2 34.11 15.84 26.43
CA SER A 2 35.51 15.58 26.86
C SER A 2 36.09 14.20 26.52
N VAL A 3 35.38 13.34 25.78
CA VAL A 3 35.79 11.93 25.53
C VAL A 3 36.17 11.69 24.05
N LEU A 4 36.00 12.69 23.18
CA LEU A 4 36.09 12.54 21.71
C LEU A 4 37.47 12.85 21.13
N ASN A 5 38.55 12.61 21.87
CA ASN A 5 39.91 12.85 21.38
C ASN A 5 40.83 11.67 21.68
N LEU A 6 41.87 11.55 20.87
CA LEU A 6 43.01 10.68 21.16
C LEU A 6 43.60 11.11 22.52
N THR A 7 43.63 10.19 23.49
CA THR A 7 44.09 10.54 24.83
C THR A 7 45.61 10.51 24.89
N GLN A 8 46.19 11.29 25.81
CA GLN A 8 47.63 11.22 26.07
C GLN A 8 48.07 9.80 26.43
N GLU A 9 47.24 9.05 27.16
CA GLU A 9 47.52 7.65 27.53
C GLU A 9 47.61 6.73 26.30
N ASP A 10 46.79 6.95 25.26
CA ASP A 10 46.88 6.17 24.02
C ASP A 10 48.22 6.41 23.31
N LEU A 11 48.65 7.67 23.26
CA LEU A 11 49.93 8.07 22.63
C LEU A 11 51.14 7.55 23.41
N GLU A 12 51.09 7.59 24.74
CA GLU A 12 52.13 7.04 25.62
C GLU A 12 52.28 5.53 25.41
N LYS A 13 51.17 4.77 25.33
CA LYS A 13 51.22 3.33 25.03
C LYS A 13 51.85 3.02 23.68
N VAL A 14 51.54 3.80 22.65
CA VAL A 14 52.16 3.65 21.32
C VAL A 14 53.65 3.93 21.39
N ALA A 15 54.06 5.00 22.09
CA ALA A 15 55.46 5.36 22.27
C ALA A 15 56.24 4.27 23.04
N ASP A 16 55.69 3.77 24.14
CA ASP A 16 56.30 2.71 24.96
C ASP A 16 56.55 1.44 24.13
N ILE A 17 55.55 1.01 23.34
CA ILE A 17 55.69 -0.14 22.43
C ILE A 17 56.76 0.15 21.38
N TYR A 18 56.76 1.35 20.80
CA TYR A 18 57.69 1.70 19.74
C TYR A 18 59.14 1.81 20.21
N ASP A 19 59.38 2.30 21.41
CA ASP A 19 60.72 2.36 22.00
C ASP A 19 61.31 0.96 22.21
N VAL A 20 60.49 -0.02 22.61
CA VAL A 20 60.91 -1.43 22.66
C VAL A 20 61.30 -1.93 21.26
N ILE A 21 60.53 -1.60 20.23
CA ILE A 21 60.85 -1.95 18.84
C ILE A 21 62.20 -1.34 18.42
N ARG A 22 62.42 -0.06 18.73
CA ARG A 22 63.67 0.64 18.40
C ARG A 22 64.89 -0.01 19.03
N VAL A 23 64.80 -0.40 20.31
CA VAL A 23 65.88 -1.12 21.00
C VAL A 23 66.23 -2.42 20.27
N LEU A 24 65.22 -3.20 19.85
CA LEU A 24 65.44 -4.44 19.09
C LEU A 24 66.18 -4.20 17.76
N TYR A 25 65.84 -3.14 17.04
CA TYR A 25 66.52 -2.77 15.80
C TYR A 25 67.94 -2.24 16.04
N LYS A 26 68.14 -1.43 17.09
CA LYS A 26 69.44 -0.87 17.46
C LYS A 26 70.47 -1.94 17.80
N ASP A 27 70.05 -3.02 18.43
CA ASP A 27 70.90 -4.19 18.73
C ASP A 27 71.40 -4.90 17.45
N LYS A 28 70.69 -4.75 16.33
CA LYS A 28 71.09 -5.28 15.01
C LYS A 28 71.93 -4.29 14.21
N ASP A 29 71.48 -3.05 14.15
CA ASP A 29 72.14 -1.97 13.42
C ASP A 29 71.83 -0.61 14.08
N PRO A 30 72.82 0.02 14.73
CA PRO A 30 72.63 1.33 15.38
C PRO A 30 72.19 2.45 14.44
N SER A 31 72.42 2.33 13.13
CA SER A 31 72.05 3.36 12.16
C SER A 31 70.54 3.43 11.89
N LEU A 32 69.81 2.33 12.16
CA LEU A 32 68.35 2.25 11.94
C LEU A 32 67.53 3.01 12.98
N ASP A 33 68.11 3.34 14.15
CA ASP A 33 67.41 4.02 15.23
C ASP A 33 66.87 5.39 14.81
N LYS A 34 67.68 6.16 14.06
CA LYS A 34 67.28 7.46 13.54
C LYS A 34 66.14 7.33 12.52
N LEU A 35 66.25 6.38 11.60
CA LEU A 35 65.25 6.15 10.56
C LEU A 35 63.89 5.78 11.18
N LEU A 36 63.89 4.91 12.20
CA LEU A 36 62.67 4.51 12.90
C LEU A 36 62.05 5.67 13.69
N SER A 37 62.88 6.51 14.31
CA SER A 37 62.39 7.73 14.98
C SER A 37 61.69 8.66 13.99
N ASP A 38 62.31 8.90 12.83
CA ASP A 38 61.76 9.76 11.78
C ASP A 38 60.47 9.15 11.19
N ASP A 39 60.42 7.83 11.00
CA ASP A 39 59.24 7.11 10.50
C ASP A 39 58.05 7.24 11.46
N LEU A 40 58.24 7.08 12.77
CA LEU A 40 57.17 7.24 13.76
C LEU A 40 56.65 8.68 13.79
N GLU A 41 57.54 9.67 13.78
CA GLU A 41 57.13 11.07 13.81
C GLU A 41 56.29 11.44 12.58
N ASN A 42 56.70 10.95 11.41
CA ASN A 42 55.95 11.15 10.18
C ASN A 42 54.58 10.45 10.20
N HIS A 43 54.52 9.20 10.68
CA HIS A 43 53.25 8.47 10.79
C HIS A 43 52.29 9.16 11.77
N LEU A 44 52.78 9.53 12.96
CA LEU A 44 52.00 10.23 13.97
C LEU A 44 51.49 11.58 13.46
N ARG A 45 52.33 12.35 12.75
CA ARG A 45 51.91 13.61 12.12
C ARG A 45 50.79 13.40 11.10
N ASN A 46 50.91 12.37 10.25
CA ASN A 46 49.90 12.05 9.25
C ASN A 46 48.58 11.61 9.91
N SER A 47 48.62 10.65 10.84
CA SER A 47 47.43 10.18 11.55
C SER A 47 46.73 11.30 12.32
N MET A 48 47.47 12.22 12.95
CA MET A 48 46.89 13.36 13.66
C MET A 48 46.29 14.38 12.69
N THR A 49 46.90 14.59 11.52
CA THR A 49 46.36 15.46 10.47
C THR A 49 45.07 14.90 9.89
N ASP A 50 45.04 13.60 9.58
CA ASP A 50 43.86 12.92 9.06
C ASP A 50 42.71 12.93 10.06
N LEU A 51 43.00 12.64 11.34
CA LEU A 51 42.00 12.74 12.41
C LEU A 51 41.48 14.17 12.55
N THR A 52 42.37 15.18 12.53
CA THR A 52 41.95 16.60 12.62
C THR A 52 41.02 16.97 11.46
N ASN A 53 41.33 16.52 10.24
CA ASN A 53 40.48 16.75 9.07
C ASN A 53 39.12 16.07 9.24
N GLN A 54 39.09 14.83 9.73
CA GLN A 54 37.85 14.08 9.97
C GLN A 54 37.00 14.70 11.09
N LEU A 55 37.62 15.22 12.15
CA LEU A 55 36.94 15.90 13.26
C LEU A 55 36.44 17.31 12.90
N SER A 56 36.96 17.91 11.83
CA SER A 56 36.52 19.23 11.37
C SER A 56 35.16 19.22 10.64
N VAL A 57 34.70 18.03 10.22
CA VAL A 57 33.39 17.85 9.61
C VAL A 57 32.33 17.87 10.71
N ASP A 58 31.28 18.68 10.53
CA ASP A 58 30.12 18.71 11.42
C ASP A 58 29.35 17.38 11.32
N ALA A 59 29.80 16.41 12.11
CA ALA A 59 29.33 15.04 12.13
C ALA A 59 28.85 14.67 13.55
N PRO A 60 27.92 13.71 13.69
CA PRO A 60 27.46 13.26 15.00
C PRO A 60 28.61 12.72 15.85
N ASP A 61 28.52 12.91 17.17
CA ASP A 61 29.52 12.48 18.16
C ASP A 61 29.91 10.99 17.96
N GLU A 62 28.94 10.12 17.65
CA GLU A 62 29.19 8.70 17.44
C GLU A 62 30.04 8.40 16.20
N LEU A 63 29.92 9.23 15.14
CA LEU A 63 30.74 9.09 13.94
C LEU A 63 32.17 9.56 14.20
N LEU A 64 32.32 10.60 15.03
CA LEU A 64 33.62 11.08 15.51
C LEU A 64 34.32 10.02 16.36
N GLU A 65 33.60 9.27 17.20
CA GLU A 65 34.16 8.14 17.97
C GLU A 65 34.75 7.06 17.06
N ILE A 66 34.07 6.71 15.96
CA ILE A 66 34.56 5.72 14.99
C ILE A 66 35.87 6.19 14.35
N ASN A 67 35.94 7.47 13.97
CA ASN A 67 37.14 8.07 13.38
C ASN A 67 38.31 8.06 14.37
N VAL A 68 38.06 8.36 15.65
CA VAL A 68 39.08 8.26 16.72
C VAL A 68 39.55 6.82 16.89
N LEU A 69 38.65 5.83 16.88
CA LEU A 69 39.02 4.41 16.95
C LEU A 69 39.86 3.95 15.75
N GLN A 70 39.52 4.42 14.55
CA GLN A 70 40.32 4.16 13.34
C GLN A 70 41.72 4.77 13.44
N ALA A 71 41.85 6.00 13.93
CA ALA A 71 43.14 6.64 14.16
C ALA A 71 43.98 5.87 15.20
N LYS A 72 43.36 5.45 16.33
CA LYS A 72 44.02 4.58 17.33
C LYS A 72 44.52 3.30 16.69
N PHE A 73 43.68 2.60 15.93
CA PHE A 73 44.05 1.36 15.26
C PHE A 73 45.22 1.57 14.30
N SER A 74 45.20 2.64 13.50
CA SER A 74 46.28 2.97 12.56
C SER A 74 47.64 3.21 13.25
N LEU A 75 47.65 3.78 14.45
CA LEU A 75 48.89 3.95 15.24
C LEU A 75 49.44 2.61 15.74
N PHE A 76 48.58 1.72 16.25
CA PHE A 76 49.00 0.38 16.69
C PHE A 76 49.39 -0.53 15.53
N GLU A 77 48.68 -0.45 14.41
CA GLU A 77 48.99 -1.16 13.16
C GLU A 77 50.42 -0.85 12.71
N PHE A 78 50.82 0.42 12.75
CA PHE A 78 52.17 0.84 12.41
C PHE A 78 53.24 0.18 13.32
N CYS A 79 53.01 0.11 14.63
CA CYS A 79 53.91 -0.60 15.55
C CYS A 79 54.00 -2.09 15.19
N ILE A 80 52.87 -2.73 14.92
CA ILE A 80 52.77 -4.14 14.56
C ILE A 80 53.53 -4.42 13.25
N ASP A 81 53.41 -3.55 12.25
CA ASP A 81 54.13 -3.66 10.99
C ASP A 81 55.66 -3.59 11.15
N LYS A 82 56.14 -2.73 12.05
CA LYS A 82 57.58 -2.65 12.37
C LYS A 82 58.05 -3.90 13.12
N ILE A 83 57.25 -4.47 14.04
CA ILE A 83 57.56 -5.76 14.67
C ILE A 83 57.60 -6.89 13.63
N ALA A 84 56.61 -6.95 12.73
CA ALA A 84 56.56 -7.97 11.68
C ALA A 84 57.77 -7.87 10.74
N SER A 85 58.19 -6.64 10.42
CA SER A 85 59.39 -6.36 9.62
C SER A 85 60.68 -6.81 10.33
N TYR A 86 60.80 -6.53 11.63
CA TYR A 86 61.93 -6.99 12.45
C TYR A 86 62.00 -8.52 12.52
N MET A 87 60.85 -9.15 12.75
CA MET A 87 60.73 -10.61 12.80
C MET A 87 61.06 -11.24 11.46
N ASN A 88 60.68 -10.62 10.34
CA ASN A 88 61.03 -11.09 9.01
C ASN A 88 62.53 -10.98 8.73
N PHE A 89 63.19 -9.93 9.24
CA PHE A 89 64.64 -9.78 9.17
C PHE A 89 65.37 -10.84 10.01
N SER A 90 64.90 -11.12 11.22
CA SER A 90 65.55 -12.06 12.14
C SER A 90 65.23 -13.54 11.84
N LYS A 91 63.97 -13.85 11.53
CA LYS A 91 63.43 -15.19 11.26
C LYS A 91 62.33 -15.10 10.20
N PRO A 92 62.67 -15.21 8.89
CA PRO A 92 61.73 -14.97 7.79
C PRO A 92 60.43 -15.76 7.87
N ALA A 93 60.47 -17.02 8.33
CA ALA A 93 59.27 -17.84 8.48
C ALA A 93 58.28 -17.27 9.51
N SER A 94 58.77 -16.84 10.68
CA SER A 94 57.95 -16.24 11.73
C SER A 94 57.42 -14.87 11.32
N GLY A 95 58.25 -14.05 10.66
CA GLY A 95 57.84 -12.75 10.14
C GLY A 95 56.72 -12.84 9.11
N LYS A 96 56.79 -13.83 8.20
CA LYS A 96 55.72 -14.08 7.22
C LYS A 96 54.39 -14.44 7.88
N ILE A 97 54.40 -15.34 8.86
CA ILE A 97 53.18 -15.75 9.58
C ILE A 97 52.59 -14.57 10.34
N LEU A 98 53.43 -13.79 11.05
CA LEU A 98 52.97 -12.62 11.77
C LEU A 98 52.37 -11.58 10.81
N LYS A 99 53.05 -11.27 9.70
CA LYS A 99 52.53 -10.35 8.69
C LYS A 99 51.17 -10.80 8.13
N GLN A 100 51.01 -12.09 7.85
CA GLN A 100 49.73 -12.63 7.39
C GLN A 100 48.64 -12.47 8.44
N ALA A 101 48.91 -12.79 9.71
CA ALA A 101 47.94 -12.63 10.79
C ALA A 101 47.51 -11.16 10.98
N VAL A 102 48.44 -10.23 10.80
CA VAL A 102 48.20 -8.79 10.89
C VAL A 102 47.33 -8.29 9.75
N GLU A 103 47.60 -8.74 8.52
CA GLU A 103 46.78 -8.40 7.34
C GLU A 103 45.32 -8.88 7.51
N GLU A 104 45.13 -10.09 8.05
CA GLU A 104 43.78 -10.61 8.36
C GLU A 104 43.09 -9.79 9.45
N LEU A 105 43.80 -9.40 10.53
CA LEU A 105 43.25 -8.54 11.58
C LEU A 105 42.88 -7.15 11.04
N LYS A 106 43.71 -6.57 10.16
CA LYS A 106 43.43 -5.32 9.47
C LYS A 106 42.17 -5.43 8.62
N CYS A 107 42.07 -6.45 7.78
CA CYS A 107 40.91 -6.70 6.93
C CYS A 107 39.61 -6.82 7.77
N LEU A 108 39.68 -7.54 8.89
CA LEU A 108 38.56 -7.66 9.83
C LEU A 108 38.18 -6.31 10.44
N PHE A 109 39.15 -5.53 10.92
CA PHE A 109 38.90 -4.22 11.51
C PHE A 109 38.31 -3.24 10.49
N GLU A 110 38.87 -3.16 9.27
CA GLU A 110 38.35 -2.32 8.19
C GLU A 110 36.91 -2.70 7.82
N THR A 111 36.62 -4.00 7.75
CA THR A 111 35.26 -4.49 7.47
C THR A 111 34.29 -4.07 8.57
N ILE A 112 34.67 -4.21 9.84
CA ILE A 112 33.85 -3.81 10.99
C ILE A 112 33.64 -2.29 11.00
N ALA A 113 34.71 -1.51 10.82
CA ALA A 113 34.64 -0.05 10.82
C ALA A 113 33.78 0.47 9.66
N GLN A 114 33.91 -0.09 8.45
CA GLN A 114 33.07 0.27 7.30
C GLN A 114 31.59 -0.07 7.55
N LYS A 115 31.29 -1.26 8.09
CA LYS A 115 29.92 -1.63 8.44
C LYS A 115 29.34 -0.70 9.50
N LEU A 116 30.10 -0.38 10.54
CA LEU A 116 29.68 0.50 11.62
C LEU A 116 29.43 1.93 11.11
N SER A 117 30.33 2.49 10.31
CA SER A 117 30.14 3.80 9.67
C SER A 117 28.94 3.81 8.73
N LYS A 118 28.71 2.73 7.96
CA LYS A 118 27.53 2.61 7.09
C LYS A 118 26.24 2.60 7.93
N THR A 119 26.18 1.76 8.96
CA THR A 119 25.02 1.65 9.85
C THR A 119 24.73 2.98 10.55
N MET A 120 25.75 3.72 11.02
CA MET A 120 25.51 5.04 11.64
C MET A 120 25.05 6.09 10.64
N ASN A 121 25.56 6.09 9.41
CA ASN A 121 25.04 6.99 8.38
C ASN A 121 23.59 6.67 8.01
N GLU A 122 23.22 5.39 7.97
CA GLU A 122 21.83 4.96 7.75
C GLU A 122 20.92 5.36 8.92
N LYS A 123 21.37 5.15 10.18
CA LYS A 123 20.68 5.62 11.38
C LYS A 123 20.43 7.13 11.35
N LEU A 124 21.44 7.92 11.01
CA LEU A 124 21.32 9.38 10.91
C LEU A 124 20.30 9.82 9.85
N LYS A 125 20.32 9.15 8.67
CA LYS A 125 19.32 9.39 7.62
C LYS A 125 17.90 9.06 8.10
N LEU A 126 17.74 7.97 8.83
CA LEU A 126 16.46 7.57 9.41
C LEU A 126 15.98 8.57 10.46
N GLU A 127 16.86 9.06 11.34
CA GLU A 127 16.51 10.08 12.33
C GLU A 127 16.10 11.41 11.68
N LEU A 128 16.79 11.85 10.62
CA LEU A 128 16.41 13.02 9.85
C LEU A 128 15.06 12.83 9.14
N SER A 129 14.82 11.64 8.58
CA SER A 129 13.54 11.30 7.96
C SER A 129 12.41 11.31 9.00
N LEU A 130 12.62 10.71 10.18
CA LEU A 130 11.65 10.70 11.28
C LEU A 130 11.35 12.11 11.77
N LYS A 131 12.36 12.97 11.90
CA LYS A 131 12.17 14.37 12.29
C LYS A 131 11.36 15.14 11.25
N THR A 132 11.56 14.85 9.97
CA THR A 132 10.80 15.46 8.87
C THR A 132 9.35 14.99 8.88
N GLN A 133 9.12 13.68 9.02
CA GLN A 133 7.78 13.10 9.13
C GLN A 133 7.03 13.61 10.36
N ALA A 134 7.70 13.73 11.51
CA ALA A 134 7.09 14.30 12.72
C ALA A 134 6.63 15.74 12.48
N LYS A 135 7.39 16.54 11.74
CA LYS A 135 7.00 17.90 11.35
C LYS A 135 5.81 17.91 10.39
N GLU A 136 5.80 17.02 9.40
CA GLU A 136 4.67 16.88 8.46
C GLU A 136 3.38 16.47 9.18
N ILE A 137 3.46 15.57 10.16
CA ILE A 137 2.33 15.17 11.01
C ILE A 137 1.81 16.36 11.81
N GLU A 138 2.70 17.15 12.41
CA GLU A 138 2.32 18.37 13.13
C GLU A 138 1.59 19.36 12.21
N ASP A 139 2.12 19.60 11.01
CA ASP A 139 1.50 20.49 10.02
C ASP A 139 0.11 19.99 9.59
N VAL A 140 -0.08 18.67 9.44
CA VAL A 140 -1.38 18.04 9.14
C VAL A 140 -2.35 18.18 10.30
N LEU A 141 -1.90 18.01 11.55
CA LEU A 141 -2.74 18.19 12.74
C LEU A 141 -3.25 19.62 12.85
N VAL A 142 -2.38 20.62 12.64
CA VAL A 142 -2.77 22.04 12.61
C VAL A 142 -3.79 22.31 11.50
N ALA A 143 -3.60 21.73 10.31
CA ALA A 143 -4.56 21.86 9.21
C ALA A 143 -5.92 21.21 9.52
N ALA A 144 -5.91 20.05 10.19
CA ALA A 144 -7.13 19.35 10.61
C ALA A 144 -7.91 20.14 11.66
N GLU A 145 -7.23 20.73 12.64
CA GLU A 145 -7.85 21.59 13.65
C GLU A 145 -8.48 22.84 13.02
N ALA A 146 -7.77 23.48 12.07
CA ALA A 146 -8.32 24.62 11.32
C ALA A 146 -9.58 24.24 10.53
N LEU A 147 -9.59 23.05 9.91
CA LEU A 147 -10.75 22.53 9.18
C LEU A 147 -11.91 22.22 10.12
N GLU A 148 -11.66 21.61 11.28
CA GLU A 148 -12.69 21.32 12.28
C GLU A 148 -13.37 22.62 12.77
N ASN A 149 -12.58 23.67 13.02
CA ASN A 149 -13.10 24.98 13.41
C ASN A 149 -13.92 25.64 12.30
N ALA A 150 -13.51 25.50 11.03
CA ALA A 150 -14.29 25.97 9.89
C ALA A 150 -15.62 25.21 9.76
N VAL A 151 -15.63 23.88 9.93
CA VAL A 151 -16.85 23.06 9.92
C VAL A 151 -17.80 23.46 11.05
N LYS A 152 -17.28 23.70 12.27
CA LYS A 152 -18.10 24.19 13.40
C LYS A 152 -18.77 25.53 13.06
N THR A 153 -18.02 26.46 12.48
CA THR A 153 -18.54 27.78 12.07
C THR A 153 -19.63 27.66 11.01
N LEU A 154 -19.38 26.88 9.94
CA LEU A 154 -20.36 26.65 8.88
C LEU A 154 -21.61 25.91 9.38
N THR A 155 -21.46 25.02 10.37
CA THR A 155 -22.61 24.31 10.97
C THR A 155 -23.49 25.28 11.75
N PHE A 156 -22.88 26.22 12.48
CA PHE A 156 -23.60 27.29 13.18
C PHE A 156 -24.35 28.20 12.20
N GLU A 157 -23.68 28.68 11.14
CA GLU A 157 -24.31 29.52 10.10
C GLU A 157 -25.47 28.81 9.39
N ARG A 158 -25.31 27.51 9.08
CA ARG A 158 -26.36 26.69 8.51
C ARG A 158 -27.59 26.62 9.43
N ASP A 159 -27.37 26.46 10.73
CA ASP A 159 -28.45 26.35 11.71
C ASP A 159 -29.19 27.69 11.89
N GLU A 160 -28.47 28.82 11.88
CA GLU A 160 -29.09 30.16 11.84
C GLU A 160 -29.93 30.37 10.57
N LEU A 161 -29.37 30.04 9.40
CA LEU A 161 -30.09 30.15 8.12
C LEU A 161 -31.35 29.26 8.09
N LYS A 162 -31.28 28.07 8.69
CA LYS A 162 -32.43 27.18 8.80
C LYS A 162 -33.55 27.80 9.64
N ILE A 163 -33.22 28.43 10.77
CA ILE A 163 -34.18 29.15 11.61
C ILE A 163 -34.82 30.30 10.82
N GLU A 164 -34.04 31.04 10.04
CA GLU A 164 -34.55 32.15 9.24
C GLU A 164 -35.51 31.68 8.13
N VAL A 165 -35.16 30.59 7.43
CA VAL A 165 -36.04 29.98 6.42
C VAL A 165 -37.34 29.48 7.03
N ASP A 166 -37.28 28.84 8.21
CA ASP A 166 -38.47 28.37 8.91
C ASP A 166 -39.36 29.55 9.36
N ARG A 167 -38.78 30.67 9.80
CA ARG A 167 -39.52 31.90 10.13
C ARG A 167 -40.23 32.46 8.89
N ALA A 168 -39.50 32.67 7.79
CA ALA A 168 -40.07 33.20 6.54
C ALA A 168 -41.15 32.27 5.97
N ARG A 169 -41.00 30.95 6.13
CA ARG A 169 -42.01 29.97 5.73
C ARG A 169 -43.30 30.11 6.53
N ASN A 170 -43.21 30.32 7.84
CA ASN A 170 -44.37 30.52 8.71
C ASN A 170 -45.09 31.83 8.38
N GLU A 171 -44.36 32.94 8.19
CA GLU A 171 -44.93 34.24 7.78
C GLU A 171 -45.65 34.15 6.43
N ASN A 172 -45.06 33.44 5.47
CA ASN A 172 -45.71 33.19 4.18
C ASN A 172 -46.97 32.33 4.32
N GLN A 173 -46.98 31.31 5.19
CA GLN A 173 -48.17 30.52 5.47
C GLN A 173 -49.29 31.35 6.10
N GLU A 174 -48.97 32.24 7.03
CA GLU A 174 -49.94 33.17 7.62
C GLU A 174 -50.52 34.12 6.55
N THR A 175 -49.67 34.63 5.66
CA THR A 175 -50.10 35.51 4.55
C THR A 175 -51.02 34.76 3.58
N ILE A 176 -50.70 33.51 3.23
CA ILE A 176 -51.56 32.67 2.39
C ILE A 176 -52.91 32.45 3.06
N ALA A 177 -52.92 32.11 4.36
CA ALA A 177 -54.17 31.89 5.11
C ALA A 177 -55.05 33.16 5.14
N GLN A 178 -54.45 34.35 5.33
CA GLN A 178 -55.17 35.62 5.26
C GLN A 178 -55.80 35.84 3.87
N LEU A 179 -55.03 35.67 2.80
CA LEU A 179 -55.51 35.81 1.42
C LEU A 179 -56.62 34.81 1.08
N GLU A 180 -56.53 33.57 1.57
CA GLU A 180 -57.60 32.58 1.41
C GLU A 180 -58.91 33.02 2.09
N THR A 181 -58.82 33.59 3.29
CA THR A 181 -60.01 34.12 3.97
C THR A 181 -60.62 35.33 3.26
N GLU A 182 -59.80 36.22 2.70
CA GLU A 182 -60.27 37.34 1.89
C GLU A 182 -60.92 36.87 0.59
N ASN A 183 -60.26 35.96 -0.13
CA ASN A 183 -60.80 35.35 -1.34
C ASN A 183 -62.15 34.67 -1.06
N LYS A 184 -62.29 33.97 0.07
CA LYS A 184 -63.57 33.39 0.49
C LYS A 184 -64.65 34.44 0.70
N LYS A 185 -64.33 35.57 1.36
CA LYS A 185 -65.27 36.70 1.53
C LYS A 185 -65.68 37.30 0.18
N PHE A 186 -64.73 37.48 -0.74
CA PHE A 186 -65.02 37.99 -2.08
C PHE A 186 -65.90 37.02 -2.87
N LEU A 187 -65.60 35.72 -2.81
CA LEU A 187 -66.40 34.67 -3.45
C LEU A 187 -67.84 34.67 -2.92
N GLU A 188 -68.03 34.75 -1.60
CA GLU A 188 -69.36 34.86 -0.98
C GLU A 188 -70.10 36.13 -1.44
N LYS A 189 -69.41 37.26 -1.55
CA LYS A 189 -69.98 38.51 -2.06
C LYS A 189 -70.41 38.38 -3.52
N ILE A 190 -69.59 37.76 -4.36
CA ILE A 190 -69.92 37.45 -5.76
C ILE A 190 -71.16 36.56 -5.81
N ILE A 191 -71.19 35.45 -5.07
CA ILE A 191 -72.34 34.53 -5.01
C ILE A 191 -73.61 35.29 -4.60
N LYS A 192 -73.52 36.19 -3.62
CA LYS A 192 -74.65 36.99 -3.14
C LYS A 192 -75.17 37.97 -4.20
N LEU A 193 -74.28 38.68 -4.88
CA LEU A 193 -74.61 39.58 -5.99
C LEU A 193 -75.17 38.80 -7.19
N SER A 194 -74.60 37.64 -7.53
CA SER A 194 -75.11 36.76 -8.58
C SER A 194 -76.50 36.20 -8.24
N LYS A 195 -76.78 35.82 -6.98
CA LYS A 195 -78.13 35.43 -6.53
C LYS A 195 -79.12 36.58 -6.63
N GLN A 196 -78.77 37.77 -6.16
CA GLN A 196 -79.63 38.95 -6.27
C GLN A 196 -79.90 39.33 -7.73
N SER A 197 -78.89 39.24 -8.60
CA SER A 197 -79.05 39.45 -10.04
C SER A 197 -79.92 38.38 -10.68
N ALA A 198 -79.78 37.10 -10.28
CA ALA A 198 -80.61 36.01 -10.77
C ALA A 198 -82.08 36.14 -10.30
N GLU A 199 -82.32 36.51 -9.05
CA GLU A 199 -83.66 36.77 -8.50
C GLU A 199 -84.31 37.99 -9.18
N SER A 200 -83.53 39.01 -9.53
CA SER A 200 -83.98 40.17 -10.33
C SER A 200 -84.27 39.82 -11.79
N SER A 201 -83.71 38.70 -12.29
CA SER A 201 -83.87 38.26 -13.68
C SER A 201 -85.01 37.24 -13.87
N ILE A 202 -85.65 36.76 -12.79
CA ILE A 202 -86.76 35.79 -12.87
C ILE A 202 -88.10 36.45 -13.27
N GLN A 203 -88.19 37.77 -13.38
CA GLN A 203 -89.40 38.44 -13.86
C GLN A 203 -89.45 38.76 -15.36
N ILE A 204 -88.42 38.45 -16.15
CA ILE A 204 -88.50 38.68 -17.60
C ILE A 204 -88.01 37.46 -18.38
N SER A 205 -88.95 36.94 -19.17
CA SER A 205 -88.81 36.07 -20.33
C SER A 205 -88.52 34.58 -20.09
N ASN A 206 -89.62 33.83 -20.12
CA ASN A 206 -89.77 32.71 -21.04
C ASN A 206 -89.18 33.06 -22.43
N ILE A 207 -88.36 32.18 -23.01
CA ILE A 207 -88.34 31.72 -24.41
C ILE A 207 -86.93 31.23 -24.83
N ALA A 208 -86.93 30.05 -25.48
CA ALA A 208 -85.94 29.48 -26.41
C ALA A 208 -84.70 28.70 -25.87
N LYS A 209 -84.83 27.36 -25.94
CA LYS A 209 -83.96 26.36 -26.65
C LYS A 209 -82.62 26.94 -27.16
N LYS A 210 -81.44 26.32 -27.01
CA LYS A 210 -80.99 25.06 -27.66
C LYS A 210 -79.49 24.83 -27.34
N GLU A 211 -79.06 23.56 -27.32
CA GLU A 211 -77.72 23.05 -27.69
C GLU A 211 -76.45 23.55 -26.97
N ALA A 212 -75.89 22.70 -26.10
CA ALA A 212 -74.52 22.16 -26.22
C ALA A 212 -74.25 21.13 -25.12
N ALA A 213 -74.41 19.85 -25.47
CA ALA A 213 -73.91 18.73 -24.68
C ALA A 213 -72.36 18.72 -24.75
N ARG A 214 -71.70 18.86 -23.60
CA ARG A 214 -70.30 18.47 -23.42
C ARG A 214 -70.24 17.35 -22.39
N GLU A 215 -69.71 16.24 -22.88
CA GLU A 215 -69.65 14.92 -22.27
C GLU A 215 -68.95 14.93 -20.91
N LEU A 216 -69.70 14.54 -19.88
CA LEU A 216 -69.15 13.98 -18.65
C LEU A 216 -68.60 12.59 -18.97
N LYS A 217 -67.28 12.47 -18.98
CA LYS A 217 -66.60 11.17 -19.10
C LYS A 217 -66.97 10.30 -17.88
N PRO A 218 -67.47 9.07 -18.09
CA PRO A 218 -67.77 8.15 -17.01
C PRO A 218 -66.48 7.68 -16.34
N PHE A 219 -66.48 7.72 -15.01
CA PHE A 219 -65.53 7.04 -14.15
C PHE A 219 -65.34 5.59 -14.63
N SER A 220 -64.12 5.26 -15.05
CA SER A 220 -63.77 3.90 -15.46
C SER A 220 -63.77 2.98 -14.23
N PRO A 221 -64.35 1.77 -14.32
CA PRO A 221 -64.30 0.81 -13.24
C PRO A 221 -62.85 0.35 -13.02
N LEU A 222 -62.44 0.38 -11.75
CA LEU A 222 -61.19 -0.18 -11.23
C LEU A 222 -60.98 -1.57 -11.82
N LYS A 223 -59.98 -1.70 -12.70
CA LYS A 223 -59.47 -3.01 -13.13
C LYS A 223 -58.93 -3.73 -11.90
N PRO A 224 -59.24 -5.02 -11.69
CA PRO A 224 -58.60 -5.80 -10.66
C PRO A 224 -57.10 -5.83 -10.97
N PHE A 225 -56.28 -5.42 -10.01
CA PHE A 225 -54.83 -5.59 -10.04
C PHE A 225 -54.55 -7.10 -10.19
N ALA A 226 -54.38 -7.54 -11.44
CA ALA A 226 -53.77 -8.81 -11.72
C ALA A 226 -52.39 -8.76 -11.05
N LYS A 227 -52.16 -9.67 -10.12
CA LYS A 227 -50.82 -9.97 -9.60
C LYS A 227 -49.96 -10.35 -10.81
N VAL A 228 -49.30 -9.35 -11.39
CA VAL A 228 -48.19 -9.57 -12.31
C VAL A 228 -47.15 -10.30 -11.46
N LEU A 229 -47.03 -11.61 -11.68
CA LEU A 229 -45.86 -12.37 -11.27
C LEU A 229 -44.69 -11.66 -11.96
N MET A 230 -44.05 -10.73 -11.25
CA MET A 230 -42.79 -10.18 -11.67
C MET A 230 -41.79 -11.32 -11.53
N THR A 231 -41.51 -11.98 -12.66
CA THR A 231 -40.31 -12.78 -12.77
C THR A 231 -39.16 -11.83 -12.50
N SER A 232 -38.55 -11.98 -11.32
CA SER A 232 -37.42 -11.15 -10.89
C SER A 232 -36.28 -11.35 -11.87
N GLN A 233 -36.21 -10.50 -12.89
CA GLN A 233 -35.09 -10.49 -13.82
C GLN A 233 -33.88 -10.05 -13.02
N ILE A 234 -32.93 -10.96 -12.81
CA ILE A 234 -31.66 -10.67 -12.15
C ILE A 234 -31.03 -9.47 -12.87
N ARG A 235 -30.86 -8.37 -12.14
CA ARG A 235 -30.30 -7.13 -12.65
C ARG A 235 -28.94 -7.38 -13.28
N ASP A 236 -28.73 -6.87 -14.49
CA ASP A 236 -27.43 -6.93 -15.16
C ASP A 236 -26.59 -5.69 -14.81
N LEU A 237 -25.45 -5.91 -14.16
CA LEU A 237 -24.46 -4.86 -13.90
C LEU A 237 -23.57 -4.64 -15.13
N THR A 238 -23.27 -3.38 -15.43
CA THR A 238 -22.22 -3.02 -16.40
C THR A 238 -20.84 -3.19 -15.76
N LEU A 239 -19.79 -3.39 -16.56
CA LEU A 239 -18.41 -3.53 -16.04
C LEU A 239 -18.03 -2.39 -15.09
N LYS A 240 -18.37 -1.14 -15.46
CA LYS A 240 -18.12 0.03 -14.61
C LYS A 240 -18.86 -0.09 -13.27
N GLN A 241 -20.15 -0.40 -13.27
CA GLN A 241 -20.91 -0.59 -12.03
C GLN A 241 -20.36 -1.73 -11.16
N THR A 242 -19.88 -2.81 -11.78
CA THR A 242 -19.22 -3.91 -11.07
C THR A 242 -17.95 -3.44 -10.38
N LYS A 243 -17.07 -2.72 -11.10
CA LYS A 243 -15.83 -2.17 -10.53
C LYS A 243 -16.10 -1.16 -9.42
N ASP A 244 -17.02 -0.21 -9.66
CA ASP A 244 -17.40 0.79 -8.67
C ASP A 244 -17.92 0.11 -7.38
N LEU A 245 -18.72 -0.96 -7.51
CA LEU A 245 -19.23 -1.71 -6.35
C LEU A 245 -18.14 -2.55 -5.66
N ILE A 246 -17.20 -3.13 -6.42
CA ILE A 246 -16.04 -3.85 -5.87
C ILE A 246 -15.16 -2.90 -5.05
N GLU A 247 -14.82 -1.73 -5.60
CA GLU A 247 -14.04 -0.70 -4.91
C GLU A 247 -14.75 -0.23 -3.64
N GLU A 248 -16.05 0.03 -3.74
CA GLU A 248 -16.88 0.38 -2.59
C GLU A 248 -16.87 -0.70 -1.49
N LEU A 249 -16.92 -1.99 -1.87
CA LEU A 249 -16.85 -3.11 -0.93
C LEU A 249 -15.50 -3.15 -0.21
N TYR A 250 -14.38 -3.04 -0.92
CA TYR A 250 -13.05 -3.03 -0.29
C TYR A 250 -12.86 -1.86 0.67
N ASP A 251 -13.27 -0.64 0.27
CA ASP A 251 -13.14 0.56 1.11
C ASP A 251 -13.97 0.45 2.40
N ASN A 252 -15.17 -0.13 2.32
CA ASN A 252 -16.01 -0.35 3.48
C ASN A 252 -15.55 -1.55 4.31
N LYS A 253 -14.98 -2.58 3.68
CA LYS A 253 -14.41 -3.77 4.34
C LYS A 253 -13.23 -3.38 5.22
N LEU A 254 -12.31 -2.58 4.71
CA LEU A 254 -11.17 -2.09 5.49
C LEU A 254 -11.62 -1.33 6.76
N LYS A 255 -12.64 -0.46 6.62
CA LYS A 255 -13.23 0.26 7.76
C LYS A 255 -13.98 -0.66 8.73
N TYR A 256 -14.58 -1.73 8.21
CA TYR A 256 -15.27 -2.72 9.02
C TYR A 256 -14.28 -3.55 9.84
N ASP A 257 -13.19 -4.02 9.23
CA ASP A 257 -12.16 -4.81 9.92
C ASP A 257 -11.49 -4.02 11.04
N LEU A 258 -11.20 -2.74 10.82
CA LEU A 258 -10.71 -1.85 11.89
C LEU A 258 -11.71 -1.76 13.05
N LYS A 259 -13.01 -1.66 12.77
CA LYS A 259 -14.04 -1.66 13.81
C LYS A 259 -14.17 -3.01 14.51
N CYS A 260 -13.99 -4.12 13.80
CA CYS A 260 -13.96 -5.45 14.43
C CYS A 260 -12.80 -5.52 15.43
N ILE A 261 -11.61 -5.06 15.03
CA ILE A 261 -10.44 -4.99 15.92
C ILE A 261 -10.71 -4.11 17.15
N GLU A 262 -11.25 -2.90 16.95
CA GLU A 262 -11.60 -1.97 18.05
C GLU A 262 -12.62 -2.59 19.02
N ASN A 263 -13.63 -3.29 18.49
CA ASN A 263 -14.69 -3.91 19.28
C ASN A 263 -14.37 -5.32 19.76
N ARG A 264 -13.16 -5.83 19.49
CA ARG A 264 -12.73 -7.20 19.80
C ARG A 264 -13.65 -8.27 19.21
N GLN A 265 -14.13 -8.03 18.00
CA GLN A 265 -14.92 -8.95 17.20
C GLN A 265 -14.05 -9.61 16.14
N PRO A 266 -14.35 -10.86 15.74
CA PRO A 266 -13.64 -11.50 14.64
C PRO A 266 -13.90 -10.77 13.31
N ARG A 267 -12.95 -10.88 12.38
CA ARG A 267 -13.14 -10.44 11.00
C ARG A 267 -14.09 -11.39 10.29
N GLU A 268 -14.90 -10.85 9.38
CA GLU A 268 -15.71 -11.64 8.43
C GLU A 268 -14.87 -11.96 7.19
N THR A 269 -15.20 -13.01 6.45
CA THR A 269 -14.67 -13.16 5.07
C THR A 269 -15.25 -12.09 4.17
N LEU A 270 -14.61 -11.80 3.02
CA LEU A 270 -15.16 -10.83 2.06
C LEU A 270 -16.56 -11.20 1.56
N GLU A 271 -16.88 -12.50 1.44
CA GLU A 271 -18.22 -12.97 1.06
C GLU A 271 -19.27 -12.67 2.15
N GLN A 272 -18.97 -13.01 3.41
CA GLN A 272 -19.85 -12.68 4.54
C GLN A 272 -20.06 -11.18 4.68
N PHE A 273 -18.96 -10.41 4.56
CA PHE A 273 -19.02 -8.97 4.62
C PHE A 273 -19.85 -8.38 3.46
N MET A 274 -19.74 -8.92 2.24
CA MET A 274 -20.55 -8.49 1.11
C MET A 274 -22.04 -8.65 1.43
N HIS A 275 -22.46 -9.78 2.00
CA HIS A 275 -23.85 -10.00 2.43
C HIS A 275 -24.29 -8.97 3.48
N SER A 276 -23.52 -8.84 4.57
CA SER A 276 -23.76 -7.89 5.67
C SER A 276 -23.83 -6.45 5.17
N TYR A 277 -22.93 -6.06 4.27
CA TYR A 277 -22.84 -4.74 3.67
C TYR A 277 -24.07 -4.43 2.81
N LEU A 278 -24.43 -5.33 1.90
CA LEU A 278 -25.60 -5.16 1.02
C LEU A 278 -26.90 -5.15 1.84
N TYR A 279 -27.01 -5.99 2.87
CA TYR A 279 -28.14 -5.95 3.80
C TYR A 279 -28.24 -4.60 4.51
N LYS A 280 -27.13 -4.08 5.05
CA LYS A 280 -27.08 -2.76 5.69
C LYS A 280 -27.40 -1.61 4.72
N LYS A 281 -26.93 -1.70 3.47
CA LYS A 281 -27.12 -0.65 2.46
C LYS A 281 -28.55 -0.58 1.92
N TYR A 282 -29.21 -1.73 1.72
CA TYR A 282 -30.54 -1.79 1.09
C TYR A 282 -31.70 -2.10 2.06
N GLY A 283 -31.43 -2.69 3.22
CA GLY A 283 -32.40 -2.99 4.27
C GLY A 283 -33.39 -4.13 3.97
N LEU A 284 -33.60 -4.49 2.70
CA LEU A 284 -34.55 -5.52 2.27
C LEU A 284 -33.82 -6.78 1.78
N LYS A 285 -34.09 -7.93 2.43
CA LYS A 285 -33.48 -9.23 2.10
C LYS A 285 -33.63 -9.60 0.62
N SER A 286 -34.77 -9.29 -0.01
CA SER A 286 -34.98 -9.57 -1.44
C SER A 286 -34.03 -8.79 -2.34
N ILE A 287 -33.79 -7.50 -2.03
CA ILE A 287 -32.88 -6.64 -2.81
C ILE A 287 -31.44 -7.07 -2.57
N THR A 288 -31.08 -7.44 -1.34
CA THR A 288 -29.76 -8.00 -0.99
C THR A 288 -29.46 -9.24 -1.83
N THR A 289 -30.36 -10.24 -1.84
CA THR A 289 -30.18 -11.47 -2.63
C THR A 289 -30.17 -11.21 -4.14
N GLU A 290 -30.98 -10.26 -4.62
CA GLU A 290 -30.96 -9.84 -6.03
C GLU A 290 -29.60 -9.22 -6.41
N MET A 291 -29.06 -8.34 -5.55
CA MET A 291 -27.77 -7.69 -5.78
C MET A 291 -26.58 -8.65 -5.69
N GLU A 292 -26.61 -9.62 -4.77
CA GLU A 292 -25.62 -10.71 -4.72
C GLU A 292 -25.65 -11.55 -5.99
N SER A 293 -26.84 -11.92 -6.44
CA SER A 293 -27.02 -12.67 -7.69
C SER A 293 -26.52 -11.87 -8.91
N ALA A 294 -26.78 -10.56 -8.93
CA ALA A 294 -26.30 -9.65 -9.95
C ALA A 294 -24.76 -9.53 -9.94
N MET A 295 -24.15 -9.46 -8.75
CA MET A 295 -22.70 -9.43 -8.58
C MET A 295 -22.05 -10.72 -9.05
N ASN A 296 -22.55 -11.89 -8.61
CA ASN A 296 -22.05 -13.20 -9.04
C ASN A 296 -22.14 -13.38 -10.55
N LYS A 297 -23.27 -12.96 -11.16
CA LYS A 297 -23.43 -12.96 -12.62
C LYS A 297 -22.42 -12.04 -13.30
N ALA A 298 -22.15 -10.86 -12.72
CA ALA A 298 -21.19 -9.91 -13.26
C ALA A 298 -19.75 -10.41 -13.17
N ILE A 299 -19.36 -11.09 -12.08
CA ILE A 299 -18.04 -11.70 -11.91
C ILE A 299 -17.79 -12.73 -13.02
N ILE A 300 -18.74 -13.62 -13.27
CA ILE A 300 -18.64 -14.62 -14.35
C ILE A 300 -18.55 -13.93 -15.72
N LYS A 301 -19.40 -12.92 -15.96
CA LYS A 301 -19.48 -12.19 -17.23
C LYS A 301 -18.20 -11.42 -17.56
N TYR A 302 -17.55 -10.85 -16.54
CA TYR A 302 -16.40 -9.97 -16.69
C TYR A 302 -15.10 -10.59 -16.15
N ASN A 303 -15.00 -11.92 -16.10
CA ASN A 303 -13.81 -12.62 -15.60
C ASN A 303 -12.52 -12.35 -16.40
N ASN A 304 -12.62 -11.78 -17.60
CA ASN A 304 -11.45 -11.33 -18.37
C ASN A 304 -10.86 -10.01 -17.85
N ASP A 305 -11.57 -9.29 -16.98
CA ASP A 305 -11.03 -8.11 -16.30
C ASP A 305 -10.31 -8.53 -15.02
N THR A 306 -9.08 -8.08 -14.82
CA THR A 306 -8.20 -8.54 -13.74
C THR A 306 -8.73 -8.21 -12.35
N GLU A 307 -9.31 -7.03 -12.16
CA GLU A 307 -9.86 -6.61 -10.87
C GLU A 307 -11.10 -7.44 -10.50
N VAL A 308 -11.96 -7.70 -11.49
CA VAL A 308 -13.16 -8.53 -11.31
C VAL A 308 -12.78 -10.00 -11.08
N SER A 309 -11.79 -10.51 -11.82
CA SER A 309 -11.30 -11.88 -11.65
C SER A 309 -10.69 -12.09 -10.27
N LEU A 310 -9.81 -11.17 -9.83
CA LEU A 310 -9.24 -11.21 -8.48
C LEU A 310 -10.33 -11.20 -7.41
N PHE A 311 -11.30 -10.27 -7.51
CA PHE A 311 -12.41 -10.20 -6.55
C PHE A 311 -13.18 -11.52 -6.48
N GLY A 312 -13.45 -12.14 -7.63
CA GLY A 312 -14.08 -13.46 -7.69
C GLY A 312 -13.26 -14.58 -7.05
N LYS A 313 -11.93 -14.52 -7.07
CA LYS A 313 -11.03 -15.48 -6.41
C LYS A 313 -10.99 -15.28 -4.90
N ILE A 314 -10.99 -14.02 -4.45
CA ILE A 314 -11.03 -13.69 -3.02
C ILE A 314 -12.35 -14.12 -2.39
N LEU A 315 -13.49 -13.91 -3.07
CA LEU A 315 -14.79 -14.40 -2.60
C LEU A 315 -14.85 -15.93 -2.43
N LYS A 316 -14.02 -16.68 -3.18
CA LYS A 316 -13.92 -18.13 -3.08
C LYS A 316 -12.83 -18.63 -2.14
N ASN A 317 -12.17 -17.71 -1.42
CA ASN A 317 -11.04 -18.03 -0.55
C ASN A 317 -9.89 -18.75 -1.31
N GLU A 318 -9.72 -18.45 -2.60
CA GLU A 318 -8.59 -18.95 -3.41
C GLU A 318 -7.35 -18.04 -3.28
N ILE A 319 -7.58 -16.77 -2.95
CA ILE A 319 -6.58 -15.70 -2.78
C ILE A 319 -7.01 -14.86 -1.57
N ASP A 320 -6.06 -14.41 -0.75
CA ASP A 320 -6.32 -13.54 0.41
C ASP A 320 -6.69 -12.10 0.00
N GLU A 321 -7.37 -11.40 0.91
CA GLU A 321 -7.86 -10.04 0.67
C GLU A 321 -6.73 -9.02 0.47
N GLU A 322 -5.59 -9.20 1.16
CA GLU A 322 -4.45 -8.28 1.12
C GLU A 322 -3.72 -8.28 -0.23
N PHE A 323 -3.86 -9.34 -1.04
CA PHE A 323 -3.26 -9.40 -2.39
C PHE A 323 -3.76 -8.29 -3.33
N GLN A 324 -4.95 -7.72 -3.10
CA GLN A 324 -5.42 -6.55 -3.84
C GLN A 324 -4.47 -5.36 -3.70
N ILE A 325 -3.88 -5.17 -2.51
CA ILE A 325 -2.93 -4.09 -2.23
C ILE A 325 -1.67 -4.29 -3.07
N VAL A 326 -1.21 -5.54 -3.21
CA VAL A 326 -0.04 -5.88 -4.05
C VAL A 326 -0.30 -5.50 -5.52
N LEU A 327 -1.47 -5.81 -6.08
CA LEU A 327 -1.79 -5.41 -7.46
C LEU A 327 -1.86 -3.90 -7.66
N LYS A 328 -2.35 -3.15 -6.66
CA LYS A 328 -2.33 -1.66 -6.68
C LYS A 328 -0.88 -1.15 -6.68
N GLN A 329 -0.04 -1.69 -5.80
CA GLN A 329 1.39 -1.33 -5.72
C GLN A 329 2.15 -1.64 -7.02
N VAL A 330 1.84 -2.75 -7.70
CA VAL A 330 2.45 -3.08 -9.01
C VAL A 330 2.09 -2.02 -10.06
N LYS A 331 0.84 -1.54 -10.08
CA LYS A 331 0.41 -0.46 -10.98
C LYS A 331 1.11 0.86 -10.67
N ASP A 332 1.21 1.21 -9.38
CA ASP A 332 1.88 2.45 -8.96
C ASP A 332 3.38 2.41 -9.31
N LYS A 333 4.05 1.29 -9.03
CA LYS A 333 5.45 1.08 -9.41
C LYS A 333 5.65 1.12 -10.93
N ALA A 334 4.71 0.60 -11.71
CA ALA A 334 4.74 0.71 -13.17
C ALA A 334 4.70 2.16 -13.64
N LEU A 335 3.82 2.99 -13.04
CA LEU A 335 3.75 4.43 -13.32
C LEU A 335 5.02 5.17 -12.92
N ASP A 336 5.62 4.81 -11.78
CA ASP A 336 6.88 5.38 -11.33
C ASP A 336 8.05 5.04 -12.26
N ILE A 337 8.14 3.79 -12.72
CA ILE A 337 9.15 3.37 -13.72
C ILE A 337 8.95 4.15 -15.03
N LEU A 338 7.71 4.28 -15.49
CA LEU A 338 7.39 5.08 -16.69
C LEU A 338 7.82 6.55 -16.51
N LYS A 339 7.52 7.14 -15.35
CA LYS A 339 7.91 8.51 -15.02
C LYS A 339 9.43 8.69 -15.02
N GLN A 340 10.17 7.76 -14.42
CA GLN A 340 11.63 7.77 -14.40
C GLN A 340 12.21 7.64 -15.82
N HIS A 341 11.65 6.74 -16.63
CA HIS A 341 12.04 6.56 -18.02
C HIS A 341 11.83 7.86 -18.84
N LEU A 342 10.66 8.49 -18.73
CA LEU A 342 10.34 9.73 -19.43
C LEU A 342 11.25 10.90 -18.97
N LYS A 343 11.57 10.97 -17.68
CA LYS A 343 12.50 11.98 -17.14
C LYS A 343 13.92 11.79 -17.67
N ALA A 344 14.37 10.55 -17.84
CA ALA A 344 15.65 10.24 -18.47
C ALA A 344 15.65 10.56 -19.98
N LYS A 345 14.54 10.30 -20.68
CA LYS A 345 14.35 10.58 -22.11
C LYS A 345 14.25 12.10 -22.38
N PHE A 346 13.72 12.88 -21.45
CA PHE A 346 13.55 14.33 -21.56
C PHE A 346 14.15 15.11 -20.35
N PRO A 347 15.49 15.19 -20.20
CA PRO A 347 16.13 15.76 -19.00
C PRO A 347 15.80 17.24 -18.72
N TYR A 348 15.45 18.01 -19.75
CA TYR A 348 15.11 19.43 -19.65
C TYR A 348 13.61 19.70 -19.48
N MET A 349 12.77 18.65 -19.46
CA MET A 349 11.33 18.80 -19.29
C MET A 349 11.01 19.09 -17.82
N GLN A 350 10.15 20.09 -17.58
CA GLN A 350 9.72 20.43 -16.22
C GLN A 350 8.91 19.30 -15.58
N GLU A 351 9.03 19.11 -14.26
CA GLU A 351 8.37 18.03 -13.52
C GLU A 351 6.84 17.99 -13.72
N LYS A 352 6.19 19.17 -13.87
CA LYS A 352 4.76 19.25 -14.18
C LYS A 352 4.43 18.67 -15.55
N ALA A 353 5.22 19.00 -16.58
CA ALA A 353 5.03 18.48 -17.92
C ALA A 353 5.31 16.96 -17.99
N VAL A 354 6.29 16.46 -17.23
CA VAL A 354 6.52 15.01 -17.11
C VAL A 354 5.30 14.31 -16.50
N LYS A 355 4.69 14.87 -15.45
CA LYS A 355 3.46 14.31 -14.86
C LYS A 355 2.29 14.28 -15.84
N GLU A 356 2.08 15.36 -16.60
CA GLU A 356 1.06 15.42 -17.65
C GLU A 356 1.31 14.37 -18.74
N LEU A 357 2.57 14.18 -19.15
CA LEU A 357 2.95 13.17 -20.13
C LEU A 357 2.75 11.74 -19.62
N VAL A 358 3.02 11.47 -18.33
CA VAL A 358 2.71 10.18 -17.71
C VAL A 358 1.20 9.91 -17.74
N ILE A 359 0.37 10.90 -17.43
CA ILE A 359 -1.10 10.76 -17.48
C ILE A 359 -1.56 10.49 -18.92
N GLU A 360 -1.03 11.24 -19.90
CA GLU A 360 -1.31 11.02 -21.32
C GLU A 360 -0.96 9.59 -21.75
N LYS A 361 0.26 9.13 -21.41
CA LYS A 361 0.75 7.78 -21.72
C LYS A 361 -0.03 6.68 -21.00
N SER A 362 -0.44 6.90 -19.75
CA SER A 362 -1.26 5.94 -18.99
C SER A 362 -2.67 5.77 -19.56
N ASN A 363 -3.18 6.77 -20.27
CA ASN A 363 -4.47 6.74 -20.95
C ASN A 363 -4.35 6.38 -22.45
N GLY A 364 -3.12 6.26 -22.96
CA GLY A 364 -2.82 6.08 -24.38
C GLY A 364 -1.98 4.84 -24.68
N GLU A 365 -1.22 4.93 -25.78
CA GLU A 365 -0.31 3.88 -26.24
C GLU A 365 1.13 4.16 -25.79
N LEU A 366 1.81 3.10 -25.36
CA LEU A 366 3.23 3.08 -25.01
C LEU A 366 4.07 2.62 -26.19
N GLU A 367 5.23 3.24 -26.34
CA GLU A 367 6.29 2.80 -27.26
C GLU A 367 7.00 1.54 -26.71
N GLU A 368 7.64 0.78 -27.60
CA GLU A 368 8.35 -0.46 -27.26
C GLU A 368 9.37 -0.31 -26.14
N ASP A 369 10.18 0.76 -26.19
CA ASP A 369 11.14 1.09 -25.16
C ASP A 369 10.47 1.42 -23.82
N GLU A 370 9.30 2.06 -23.84
CA GLU A 370 8.56 2.46 -22.63
C GLU A 370 8.00 1.23 -21.91
N TRP A 371 7.22 0.38 -22.59
CA TRP A 371 6.61 -0.79 -21.93
C TRP A 371 7.63 -1.89 -21.61
N ALA A 372 8.68 -2.07 -22.43
CA ALA A 372 9.74 -3.02 -22.11
C ALA A 372 10.51 -2.61 -20.86
N THR A 373 10.79 -1.30 -20.69
CA THR A 373 11.44 -0.76 -19.48
C THR A 373 10.58 -1.01 -18.23
N ILE A 374 9.26 -0.82 -18.32
CA ILE A 374 8.33 -1.10 -17.21
C ILE A 374 8.44 -2.57 -16.80
N VAL A 375 8.30 -3.49 -17.76
CA VAL A 375 8.35 -4.93 -17.48
C VAL A 375 9.71 -5.35 -16.89
N SER A 376 10.82 -4.88 -17.46
CA SER A 376 12.16 -5.16 -16.95
C SER A 376 12.44 -4.54 -15.57
N GLY A 377 11.78 -3.44 -15.21
CA GLY A 377 11.91 -2.82 -13.88
C GLY A 377 11.02 -3.47 -12.81
N LEU A 378 9.98 -4.21 -13.21
CA LEU A 378 9.07 -4.89 -12.29
C LEU A 378 9.52 -6.31 -11.96
N TYR A 379 10.13 -7.02 -12.91
CA TYR A 379 10.32 -8.47 -12.85
C TYR A 379 11.77 -8.92 -13.02
N SER A 380 12.02 -10.19 -12.69
CA SER A 380 13.28 -10.86 -13.02
C SER A 380 13.50 -10.89 -14.53
N ARG A 381 14.74 -11.10 -14.97
CA ARG A 381 15.07 -11.14 -16.41
C ARG A 381 14.26 -12.20 -17.17
N SER A 382 14.12 -13.41 -16.62
CA SER A 382 13.39 -14.51 -17.28
C SER A 382 11.91 -14.20 -17.41
N ASP A 383 11.29 -13.66 -16.36
CA ASP A 383 9.87 -13.33 -16.36
C ASP A 383 9.61 -12.12 -17.26
N ALA A 384 10.53 -11.16 -17.28
CA ALA A 384 10.45 -10.01 -18.15
C ALA A 384 10.53 -10.43 -19.63
N GLU A 385 11.46 -11.31 -20.00
CA GLU A 385 11.57 -11.84 -21.37
C GLU A 385 10.28 -12.57 -21.80
N TYR A 386 9.70 -13.39 -20.92
CA TYR A 386 8.42 -14.06 -21.17
C TYR A 386 7.26 -13.07 -21.38
N LEU A 387 7.12 -12.08 -20.49
CA LEU A 387 6.07 -11.07 -20.58
C LEU A 387 6.23 -10.18 -21.82
N GLN A 388 7.46 -9.84 -22.19
CA GLN A 388 7.73 -9.05 -23.40
C GLN A 388 7.36 -9.82 -24.68
N ASP A 389 7.63 -11.13 -24.74
CA ASP A 389 7.21 -11.99 -25.85
C ASP A 389 5.67 -12.08 -25.92
N LEU A 390 5.01 -12.30 -24.77
CA LEU A 390 3.55 -12.36 -24.68
C LEU A 390 2.87 -11.05 -25.15
N LEU A 391 3.43 -9.90 -24.77
CA LEU A 391 2.94 -8.58 -25.21
C LEU A 391 3.18 -8.35 -26.71
N SER A 392 4.33 -8.80 -27.22
CA SER A 392 4.69 -8.67 -28.63
C SER A 392 3.77 -9.50 -29.54
N GLN A 393 3.40 -10.71 -29.11
CA GLN A 393 2.49 -11.60 -29.83
C GLN A 393 1.05 -11.09 -29.86
N ASN A 394 0.61 -10.41 -28.81
CA ASN A 394 -0.76 -9.89 -28.68
C ASN A 394 -0.94 -8.46 -29.24
N SER A 395 0.15 -7.79 -29.62
CA SER A 395 0.09 -6.45 -30.21
C SER A 395 -0.31 -6.56 -31.70
N PRO A 396 -1.42 -5.94 -32.14
CA PRO A 396 -1.79 -5.93 -33.55
C PRO A 396 -0.71 -5.21 -34.36
N VAL A 397 0.01 -5.94 -35.21
CA VAL A 397 0.96 -5.36 -36.16
C VAL A 397 0.13 -4.64 -37.22
N VAL A 398 -0.08 -3.33 -37.05
CA VAL A 398 -0.77 -2.50 -38.05
C VAL A 398 0.15 -2.35 -39.27
N SER A 399 0.06 -3.30 -40.19
CA SER A 399 0.75 -3.33 -41.48
C SER A 399 0.27 -2.16 -42.34
N SER A 400 1.03 -1.06 -42.33
CA SER A 400 0.90 -0.04 -43.37
C SER A 400 1.82 -0.41 -44.53
N PRO A 401 1.36 -0.34 -45.79
CA PRO A 401 2.12 -0.76 -46.96
C PRO A 401 3.31 0.16 -47.32
N THR A 402 3.54 1.23 -46.56
CA THR A 402 4.60 2.20 -46.82
C THR A 402 5.44 2.43 -45.55
N ASN A 403 6.72 2.09 -45.65
CA ASN A 403 7.85 2.37 -44.74
C ASN A 403 8.18 1.43 -43.55
N LYS A 404 9.48 1.08 -43.56
CA LYS A 404 10.43 0.54 -42.57
C LYS A 404 9.94 0.43 -41.11
N GLN A 405 9.99 -0.81 -40.59
CA GLN A 405 9.99 -1.23 -39.19
C GLN A 405 9.07 -0.43 -38.25
N LYS A 406 7.77 -0.73 -38.29
CA LYS A 406 6.85 -0.29 -37.23
C LYS A 406 7.09 -1.14 -35.99
N LYS A 407 7.52 -0.51 -34.91
CA LYS A 407 7.61 -1.10 -33.58
C LYS A 407 6.21 -1.36 -33.00
N PRO A 408 6.00 -2.45 -32.23
CA PRO A 408 4.73 -2.72 -31.58
C PRO A 408 4.39 -1.62 -30.56
N LYS A 409 3.11 -1.23 -30.50
CA LYS A 409 2.57 -0.28 -29.53
C LYS A 409 1.54 -0.98 -28.66
N VAL A 410 1.59 -0.74 -27.36
CA VAL A 410 0.71 -1.40 -26.38
C VAL A 410 0.06 -0.33 -25.51
N SER A 411 -1.26 -0.37 -25.32
CA SER A 411 -1.90 0.55 -24.38
C SER A 411 -1.52 0.23 -22.93
N PHE A 412 -1.34 1.25 -22.09
CA PHE A 412 -0.97 1.03 -20.68
C PHE A 412 -1.99 0.15 -19.96
N ILE A 413 -3.29 0.30 -20.27
CA ILE A 413 -4.36 -0.55 -19.74
C ILE A 413 -4.13 -2.03 -20.10
N LYS A 414 -3.79 -2.33 -21.36
CA LYS A 414 -3.54 -3.71 -21.79
C LYS A 414 -2.26 -4.28 -21.19
N LEU A 415 -1.21 -3.46 -21.09
CA LEU A 415 0.02 -3.82 -20.37
C LEU A 415 -0.29 -4.22 -18.93
N MET A 416 -1.01 -3.36 -18.20
CA MET A 416 -1.37 -3.61 -16.81
C MET A 416 -2.25 -4.85 -16.65
N GLN A 417 -3.18 -5.08 -17.57
CA GLN A 417 -3.98 -6.30 -17.58
C GLN A 417 -3.10 -7.56 -17.67
N VAL A 418 -2.16 -7.61 -18.63
CA VAL A 418 -1.26 -8.78 -18.79
C VAL A 418 -0.35 -8.97 -17.57
N VAL A 419 0.21 -7.87 -17.05
CA VAL A 419 1.07 -7.86 -15.86
C VAL A 419 0.32 -8.37 -14.62
N GLN A 420 -0.92 -7.92 -14.42
CA GLN A 420 -1.76 -8.35 -13.29
C GLN A 420 -2.27 -9.79 -13.46
N GLU A 421 -2.64 -10.21 -14.68
CA GLU A 421 -2.98 -11.62 -14.96
C GLU A 421 -1.81 -12.55 -14.59
N PHE A 422 -0.58 -12.16 -14.94
CA PHE A 422 0.63 -12.90 -14.56
C PHE A 422 0.83 -12.95 -13.04
N GLN A 423 0.64 -11.82 -12.33
CA GLN A 423 0.73 -11.78 -10.86
C GLN A 423 -0.30 -12.67 -10.19
N ILE A 424 -1.58 -12.58 -10.61
CA ILE A 424 -2.67 -13.39 -10.08
C ILE A 424 -2.40 -14.87 -10.34
N ALA A 425 -2.02 -15.25 -11.57
CA ALA A 425 -1.76 -16.65 -11.91
C ALA A 425 -0.55 -17.23 -11.15
N GLY A 426 0.51 -16.44 -10.98
CA GLY A 426 1.68 -16.82 -10.19
C GLY A 426 1.32 -17.04 -8.72
N TYR A 427 0.59 -16.09 -8.12
CA TYR A 427 0.19 -16.16 -6.72
C TYR A 427 -0.84 -17.27 -6.46
N GLU A 428 -1.81 -17.46 -7.35
CA GLU A 428 -2.75 -18.58 -7.31
C GLU A 428 -2.02 -19.92 -7.40
N SER A 429 -1.09 -20.08 -8.34
CA SER A 429 -0.31 -21.32 -8.48
C SER A 429 0.51 -21.62 -7.24
N TYR A 430 0.96 -20.57 -6.56
CA TYR A 430 1.72 -20.65 -5.33
C TYR A 430 0.83 -21.01 -4.13
N LEU A 431 -0.36 -20.44 -4.01
CA LEU A 431 -1.32 -20.75 -2.93
C LEU A 431 -2.09 -22.05 -3.14
N LYS A 432 -2.25 -22.53 -4.37
CA LYS A 432 -3.12 -23.67 -4.71
C LYS A 432 -2.91 -24.92 -3.84
N PRO A 433 -1.67 -25.38 -3.55
CA PRO A 433 -1.48 -26.52 -2.65
C PRO A 433 -1.95 -26.23 -1.21
N ILE A 434 -1.76 -25.00 -0.74
CA ILE A 434 -2.13 -24.56 0.61
C ILE A 434 -3.65 -24.42 0.74
N VAL A 435 -4.31 -23.85 -0.28
CA VAL A 435 -5.78 -23.83 -0.39
C VAL A 435 -6.34 -25.25 -0.34
N GLY A 436 -5.68 -26.20 -1.00
CA GLY A 436 -6.03 -27.63 -0.91
C GLY A 436 -6.05 -28.13 0.53
N TYR A 437 -4.99 -27.86 1.30
CA TYR A 437 -4.93 -28.22 2.73
C TYR A 437 -5.95 -27.49 3.58
N PHE A 438 -6.18 -26.19 3.35
CA PHE A 438 -7.18 -25.44 4.09
C PHE A 438 -8.59 -26.04 3.89
N ASN A 439 -8.94 -26.37 2.64
CA ASN A 439 -10.22 -26.98 2.28
C ASN A 439 -10.42 -28.40 2.82
N GLU A 440 -9.35 -29.12 3.22
CA GLU A 440 -9.49 -30.39 3.94
C GLU A 440 -10.10 -30.21 5.35
N PHE A 441 -9.94 -29.01 5.94
CA PHE A 441 -10.44 -28.69 7.27
C PHE A 441 -11.67 -27.77 7.25
N ASP A 442 -11.86 -26.99 6.18
CA ASP A 442 -13.04 -26.14 5.93
C ASP A 442 -14.17 -26.94 5.25
N GLU A 443 -14.84 -27.79 6.04
CA GLU A 443 -15.87 -28.73 5.56
C GLU A 443 -17.09 -28.04 4.92
N ASP A 444 -17.44 -26.82 5.35
CA ASP A 444 -18.57 -26.06 4.81
C ASP A 444 -18.16 -25.01 3.75
N HIS A 445 -16.87 -24.96 3.41
CA HIS A 445 -16.29 -24.11 2.36
C HIS A 445 -16.65 -22.62 2.53
N ASN A 446 -16.74 -22.16 3.79
CA ASN A 446 -17.11 -20.79 4.10
C ASN A 446 -15.88 -19.87 4.29
N GLY A 447 -14.67 -20.43 4.22
CA GLY A 447 -13.41 -19.73 4.43
C GLY A 447 -13.04 -19.52 5.90
N ILE A 448 -13.65 -20.25 6.84
CA ILE A 448 -13.48 -20.07 8.29
C ILE A 448 -13.22 -21.40 8.97
N LEU A 449 -12.12 -21.46 9.72
CA LEU A 449 -11.79 -22.57 10.59
C LEU A 449 -12.06 -22.19 12.05
N ASN A 450 -12.59 -23.13 12.82
CA ASN A 450 -12.50 -23.04 14.27
C ASN A 450 -11.08 -23.37 14.76
N ILE A 451 -10.77 -23.06 16.01
CA ILE A 451 -9.40 -23.26 16.57
C ILE A 451 -8.93 -24.72 16.49
N SER A 452 -9.82 -25.70 16.66
CA SER A 452 -9.43 -27.11 16.57
C SER A 452 -9.08 -27.51 15.13
N GLN A 453 -9.86 -27.04 14.16
CA GLN A 453 -9.58 -27.25 12.72
C GLN A 453 -8.26 -26.56 12.34
N PHE A 454 -8.06 -25.32 12.79
CA PHE A 454 -6.85 -24.56 12.54
C PHE A 454 -5.60 -25.24 13.11
N GLN A 455 -5.65 -25.73 14.35
CA GLN A 455 -4.55 -26.50 14.95
C GLN A 455 -4.27 -27.79 14.15
N GLY A 456 -5.31 -28.49 13.71
CA GLY A 456 -5.17 -29.67 12.83
C GLY A 456 -4.47 -29.33 11.51
N LEU A 457 -4.81 -28.19 10.90
CA LEU A 457 -4.16 -27.68 9.70
C LEU A 457 -2.68 -27.37 9.94
N LEU A 458 -2.34 -26.68 11.03
CA LEU A 458 -0.94 -26.38 11.37
C LEU A 458 -0.10 -27.65 11.57
N SER A 459 -0.66 -28.68 12.21
CA SER A 459 -0.02 -29.98 12.34
C SER A 459 0.14 -30.68 10.99
N ARG A 460 -0.88 -30.61 10.12
CA ARG A 460 -0.82 -31.19 8.76
C ARG A 460 0.28 -30.57 7.91
N LEU A 461 0.55 -29.27 8.12
CA LEU A 461 1.61 -28.50 7.47
C LEU A 461 2.97 -28.59 8.17
N ASN A 462 3.09 -29.31 9.29
CA ASN A 462 4.32 -29.50 10.05
C ASN A 462 4.92 -28.17 10.58
N ILE A 463 4.06 -27.26 11.07
CA ILE A 463 4.45 -25.96 11.66
C ILE A 463 3.90 -25.79 13.09
N GLU A 464 3.81 -26.88 13.84
CA GLU A 464 3.19 -26.93 15.16
C GLU A 464 4.04 -26.39 16.32
N GLU A 465 5.31 -26.07 16.08
CA GLU A 465 6.28 -25.63 17.10
C GLU A 465 5.83 -24.37 17.87
N ASN A 466 5.00 -23.53 17.26
CA ASN A 466 4.57 -22.23 17.78
C ASN A 466 3.04 -22.05 17.79
N ILE A 467 2.25 -23.12 17.96
CA ILE A 467 0.77 -23.06 17.90
C ILE A 467 0.18 -21.97 18.80
N GLU A 468 0.65 -21.83 20.04
CA GLU A 468 0.11 -20.81 20.97
C GLU A 468 0.35 -19.39 20.46
N LYS A 469 1.55 -19.13 19.91
CA LYS A 469 1.88 -17.85 19.27
C LYS A 469 0.98 -17.61 18.07
N TYR A 470 0.84 -18.59 17.18
CA TYR A 470 0.03 -18.45 15.97
C TYR A 470 -1.45 -18.21 16.30
N ASN A 471 -2.02 -18.93 17.26
CA ASN A 471 -3.39 -18.69 17.74
C ASN A 471 -3.55 -17.26 18.27
N SER A 472 -2.56 -16.71 18.98
CA SER A 472 -2.63 -15.33 19.47
C SER A 472 -2.56 -14.27 18.37
N ILE A 473 -1.98 -14.61 17.21
CA ILE A 473 -1.88 -13.71 16.05
C ILE A 473 -3.19 -13.74 15.25
N VAL A 474 -3.72 -14.92 14.94
CA VAL A 474 -4.92 -15.06 14.08
C VAL A 474 -6.22 -14.86 14.85
N ASP A 475 -6.24 -15.12 16.16
CA ASP A 475 -7.40 -14.93 17.03
C ASP A 475 -7.01 -14.23 18.35
N PRO A 476 -6.60 -12.94 18.28
CA PRO A 476 -6.12 -12.19 19.45
C PRO A 476 -7.20 -12.00 20.52
N PHE A 477 -8.48 -12.12 20.16
CA PHE A 477 -9.61 -11.92 21.05
C PHE A 477 -10.27 -13.22 21.53
N ARG A 478 -9.75 -14.38 21.11
CA ARG A 478 -10.30 -15.71 21.45
C ARG A 478 -11.77 -15.85 21.01
N ALA A 479 -12.10 -15.30 19.85
CA ALA A 479 -13.41 -15.42 19.21
C ALA A 479 -13.68 -16.86 18.72
N GLY A 480 -12.63 -17.67 18.59
CA GLY A 480 -12.71 -19.08 18.24
C GLY A 480 -12.77 -19.36 16.74
N VAL A 481 -12.49 -18.35 15.91
CA VAL A 481 -12.61 -18.39 14.45
C VAL A 481 -11.37 -17.80 13.79
N VAL A 482 -10.97 -18.39 12.66
CA VAL A 482 -9.82 -17.98 11.86
C VAL A 482 -10.24 -17.97 10.39
N THR A 483 -10.19 -16.81 9.74
CA THR A 483 -10.52 -16.73 8.31
C THR A 483 -9.35 -17.21 7.43
N PHE A 484 -9.63 -17.57 6.18
CA PHE A 484 -8.60 -17.88 5.18
C PHE A 484 -7.58 -16.74 5.05
N THR A 485 -8.07 -15.50 5.01
CA THR A 485 -7.26 -14.27 4.98
C THR A 485 -6.32 -14.18 6.18
N ASP A 486 -6.81 -14.44 7.39
CA ASP A 486 -5.97 -14.42 8.61
C ASP A 486 -4.90 -15.51 8.58
N PHE A 487 -5.24 -16.70 8.06
CA PHE A 487 -4.29 -17.80 7.90
C PHE A 487 -3.19 -17.48 6.89
N VAL A 488 -3.53 -16.99 5.69
CA VAL A 488 -2.52 -16.62 4.70
C VAL A 488 -1.67 -15.44 5.17
N THR A 489 -2.27 -14.48 5.86
CA THR A 489 -1.55 -13.36 6.49
C THR A 489 -0.52 -13.87 7.49
N LEU A 490 -0.90 -14.79 8.38
CA LEU A 490 0.03 -15.44 9.30
C LEU A 490 1.22 -16.07 8.57
N LEU A 491 0.96 -16.84 7.51
CA LEU A 491 2.01 -17.49 6.74
C LEU A 491 2.95 -16.49 6.04
N ASN A 492 2.43 -15.33 5.64
CA ASN A 492 3.21 -14.27 5.02
C ASN A 492 4.04 -13.47 6.03
N THR A 493 3.52 -13.22 7.23
CA THR A 493 4.19 -12.37 8.23
C THR A 493 5.24 -13.11 9.05
N GLU A 494 4.99 -14.38 9.35
CA GLU A 494 5.88 -15.16 10.20
C GLU A 494 7.03 -15.78 9.41
N GLN A 495 8.18 -15.91 10.07
CA GLN A 495 9.41 -16.42 9.47
C GLN A 495 9.83 -17.74 10.11
N ALA A 496 10.48 -18.59 9.32
CA ALA A 496 11.09 -19.82 9.78
C ALA A 496 12.44 -20.06 9.12
N GLU A 497 13.33 -20.73 9.83
CA GLU A 497 14.62 -21.16 9.28
C GLU A 497 14.45 -22.49 8.53
N LYS A 498 14.99 -22.56 7.31
CA LYS A 498 15.15 -23.79 6.53
C LYS A 498 16.54 -23.75 5.88
N ASN A 499 17.37 -24.76 6.15
CA ASN A 499 18.74 -24.87 5.62
C ASN A 499 19.66 -23.66 5.93
N GLY A 500 19.44 -22.97 7.05
CA GLY A 500 20.21 -21.79 7.44
C GLY A 500 19.78 -20.48 6.77
N GLU A 501 18.72 -20.50 5.95
CA GLU A 501 18.08 -19.31 5.41
C GLU A 501 16.77 -19.01 6.16
N THR A 502 16.54 -17.75 6.46
CA THR A 502 15.28 -17.27 7.04
C THR A 502 14.29 -16.98 5.90
N LEU A 503 13.22 -17.77 5.82
CA LEU A 503 12.17 -17.67 4.80
C LEU A 503 10.83 -17.34 5.45
N SER A 504 9.86 -16.83 4.69
CA SER A 504 8.48 -16.76 5.20
C SER A 504 7.92 -18.16 5.43
N LEU A 505 6.99 -18.31 6.38
CA LEU A 505 6.30 -19.58 6.60
C LEU A 505 5.61 -20.07 5.32
N LEU A 506 5.05 -19.14 4.54
CA LEU A 506 4.43 -19.46 3.25
C LEU A 506 5.42 -20.13 2.29
N GLN A 507 6.65 -19.61 2.19
CA GLN A 507 7.71 -20.17 1.36
C GLN A 507 8.18 -21.54 1.87
N LYS A 508 8.36 -21.66 3.19
CA LYS A 508 8.70 -22.94 3.81
C LYS A 508 7.64 -24.00 3.51
N VAL A 509 6.37 -23.71 3.79
CA VAL A 509 5.25 -24.62 3.57
C VAL A 509 5.13 -25.02 2.09
N TYR A 510 5.18 -24.05 1.18
CA TYR A 510 5.12 -24.34 -0.25
C TYR A 510 6.24 -25.26 -0.73
N THR A 511 7.48 -24.99 -0.30
CA THR A 511 8.63 -25.84 -0.67
C THR A 511 8.51 -27.25 -0.07
N ASP A 512 8.09 -27.37 1.20
CA ASP A 512 7.87 -28.67 1.85
C ASP A 512 6.78 -29.51 1.16
N ILE A 513 5.70 -28.88 0.67
CA ILE A 513 4.65 -29.57 -0.08
C ILE A 513 5.16 -30.01 -1.45
N LYS A 514 5.93 -29.14 -2.12
CA LYS A 514 6.52 -29.43 -3.44
C LYS A 514 7.53 -30.58 -3.37
N ASP A 515 8.34 -30.63 -2.31
CA ASP A 515 9.33 -31.70 -2.07
C ASP A 515 8.67 -33.07 -1.77
N LYS A 516 7.43 -33.07 -1.24
CA LYS A 516 6.65 -34.28 -0.95
C LYS A 516 5.80 -34.77 -2.12
N SER A 517 5.62 -33.95 -3.16
CA SER A 517 4.84 -34.32 -4.34
C SER A 517 5.73 -35.20 -5.25
N PRO A 518 5.34 -36.47 -5.50
CA PRO A 518 6.18 -37.42 -6.24
C PRO A 518 6.39 -37.07 -7.72
#